data_AF-X8E0R9-F1
#
_entry.id   AF-X8E0R9-F1
#
_cell.length_a   1.000
_cell.length_b   1.000
_cell.length_c   1.000
_cell.angle_alpha   90.00
_cell.angle_beta   90.00
_cell.angle_gamma   90.00
#
_symmetry.space_group_name_H-M   'P 1'
#
loop_
_entity.id
_entity.type
_entity.pdbx_description
1 polymer ?
#
loop_
_entity_poly.entity_id
_entity_poly.type
_entity_poly.pdbx_seq_one_letter_code
_entity_poly.pdbx_strand_id
1 'polypeptide(L)'
;MRAIVALGNFGWRAALQMVRASGAQISRPTPQFGHGAQARLRTGERDVVLLGCYHPSQQNTFTGKLTPAMLDDVLGRAATIAGLSR
;
A
#
# COMPACT_ATOMS: atom_id res chain seq x y z
N MET A 1 -3.16 -12.88 -4.26
CA MET A 1 -2.47 -11.69 -3.74
C MET A 1 -2.83 -11.52 -2.27
N ARG A 2 -1.87 -11.18 -1.40
CA ARG A 2 -2.09 -10.97 0.06
C ARG A 2 -1.78 -9.53 0.50
N ALA A 3 -0.83 -8.88 -0.17
CA ALA A 3 -0.45 -7.50 0.07
C ALA A 3 -0.27 -6.73 -1.26
N ILE A 4 -0.59 -5.44 -1.26
CA ILE A 4 -0.34 -4.46 -2.32
C ILE A 4 0.47 -3.31 -1.69
N VAL A 5 1.55 -2.88 -2.32
CA VAL A 5 2.27 -1.66 -1.91
C VAL A 5 2.02 -0.57 -2.94
N ALA A 6 1.38 0.52 -2.52
CA ALA A 6 1.10 1.68 -3.34
C ALA A 6 2.20 2.73 -3.18
N LEU A 7 2.92 3.00 -4.28
CA LEU A 7 3.95 4.04 -4.33
C LEU A 7 3.29 5.40 -4.66
N GLY A 8 3.11 6.22 -3.63
CA GLY A 8 2.48 7.53 -3.72
C GLY A 8 0.94 7.48 -3.76
N ASN A 9 0.34 8.66 -3.65
CA ASN A 9 -1.12 8.83 -3.64
C ASN A 9 -1.77 8.34 -4.95
N PHE A 10 -1.06 8.45 -6.07
CA PHE A 10 -1.56 7.94 -7.36
C PHE A 10 -1.74 6.43 -7.33
N GLY A 11 -0.71 5.68 -6.94
CA GLY A 11 -0.78 4.22 -6.81
C GLY A 11 -1.84 3.77 -5.80
N TRP A 12 -2.02 4.52 -4.71
CA TRP A 12 -3.06 4.23 -3.70
C TRP A 12 -4.46 4.34 -4.29
N ARG A 13 -4.74 5.44 -4.98
CA ARG A 13 -6.04 5.66 -5.63
C ARG A 13 -6.31 4.63 -6.72
N ALA A 14 -5.30 4.30 -7.53
CA ALA A 14 -5.42 3.28 -8.57
C ALA A 14 -5.74 1.90 -7.98
N ALA A 15 -5.05 1.49 -6.90
CA ALA A 15 -5.32 0.23 -6.22
C ALA A 15 -6.75 0.17 -5.66
N LEU A 16 -7.22 1.24 -5.01
CA LEU A 16 -8.61 1.31 -4.53
C LEU A 16 -9.62 1.27 -5.67
N GLN A 17 -9.33 1.88 -6.83
CA GLN A 17 -10.19 1.82 -8.01
C GLN A 17 -10.26 0.41 -8.60
N MET A 18 -9.12 -0.27 -8.74
CA MET A 18 -9.07 -1.65 -9.24
C MET A 18 -9.87 -2.60 -8.34
N VAL A 19 -9.73 -2.45 -7.03
CA VAL A 19 -10.46 -3.23 -6.03
C VAL A 19 -11.97 -2.96 -6.13
N ARG A 20 -12.40 -1.70 -6.26
CA ARG A 20 -13.82 -1.40 -6.51
C ARG A 20 -14.33 -2.03 -7.79
N ALA A 21 -13.55 -1.98 -8.87
CA ALA A 21 -13.92 -2.55 -10.15
C ALA A 21 -14.05 -4.09 -10.10
N SER A 22 -13.33 -4.76 -9.20
CA SER A 22 -13.45 -6.21 -8.99
C SER A 22 -14.62 -6.61 -8.08
N GLY A 23 -15.52 -5.67 -7.73
CA GLY A 23 -16.67 -5.92 -6.84
C GLY A 23 -16.32 -6.03 -5.36
N ALA A 24 -15.08 -5.73 -4.99
CA ALA A 24 -14.60 -5.80 -3.62
C ALA A 24 -15.17 -4.68 -2.75
N GLN A 25 -15.41 -4.98 -1.48
CA GLN A 25 -15.90 -4.00 -0.51
C GLN A 25 -14.72 -3.23 0.09
N ILE A 26 -14.78 -1.89 0.00
CA ILE A 26 -13.86 -0.97 0.67
C ILE A 26 -14.59 -0.35 1.85
N SER A 27 -13.93 -0.29 3.01
CA SER A 27 -14.47 0.37 4.20
C SER A 27 -14.86 1.83 3.91
N ARG A 28 -15.91 2.29 4.61
CA ARG A 28 -16.33 3.69 4.61
C ARG A 28 -16.02 4.28 5.99
N PRO A 29 -15.38 5.47 6.09
CA PRO A 29 -14.90 6.32 5.00
C PRO A 29 -13.76 5.69 4.19
N THR A 30 -13.58 6.15 2.94
CA THR A 30 -12.52 5.60 2.07
C THR A 30 -11.15 5.82 2.72
N PRO A 31 -10.31 4.78 2.83
CA PRO A 31 -8.97 4.90 3.38
C PRO A 31 -8.15 6.00 2.69
N GLN A 32 -7.55 6.88 3.49
CA GLN A 32 -6.69 7.95 3.00
C GLN A 32 -5.24 7.47 2.83
N PHE A 33 -4.53 8.05 1.87
CA PHE A 33 -3.13 7.75 1.63
C PHE A 33 -2.23 8.39 2.69
N GLY A 34 -1.20 7.65 3.10
CA GLY A 34 -0.06 8.13 3.89
C GLY A 34 1.09 7.14 3.79
N HIS A 35 2.32 7.58 4.11
CA HIS A 35 3.43 6.63 4.26
C HIS A 35 3.17 5.72 5.46
N GLY A 36 3.31 4.41 5.27
CA GLY A 36 3.00 3.40 6.27
C GLY A 36 1.49 3.20 6.51
N ALA A 37 0.60 3.90 5.80
CA ALA A 37 -0.83 3.72 5.93
C ALA A 37 -1.23 2.31 5.51
N GLN A 38 -2.20 1.71 6.20
CA GLN A 38 -2.66 0.36 5.95
C GLN A 38 -4.18 0.33 5.79
N ALA A 39 -4.66 -0.31 4.73
CA ALA A 39 -6.08 -0.58 4.51
C ALA A 39 -6.31 -2.08 4.26
N ARG A 40 -7.30 -2.65 4.94
CA ARG A 40 -7.77 -4.01 4.63
C ARG A 40 -8.86 -3.93 3.58
N LEU A 41 -8.70 -4.67 2.50
CA LEU A 41 -9.60 -4.69 1.34
C LEU A 41 -10.10 -6.12 1.16
N ARG A 42 -11.41 -6.30 0.99
CA ARG A 42 -11.98 -7.64 0.80
C ARG A 42 -12.36 -7.89 -0.65
N THR A 43 -11.58 -8.71 -1.34
CA THR A 43 -11.80 -9.10 -2.74
C THR A 43 -12.40 -10.51 -2.83
N GLY A 44 -13.71 -10.58 -3.09
CA GLY A 44 -14.46 -11.83 -2.95
C GLY A 44 -14.36 -12.35 -1.51
N GLU A 45 -13.85 -13.57 -1.34
CA GLU A 45 -13.66 -14.21 -0.03
C GLU A 45 -12.27 -13.97 0.59
N ARG A 46 -11.38 -13.22 -0.09
CA ARG A 46 -10.00 -13.02 0.36
C ARG A 46 -9.77 -11.60 0.86
N ASP A 47 -9.06 -11.51 1.98
CA ASP A 47 -8.54 -10.24 2.48
C ASP A 47 -7.18 -9.94 1.84
N VAL A 48 -7.04 -8.70 1.38
CA VAL A 48 -5.80 -8.13 0.83
C VAL A 48 -5.48 -6.87 1.60
N VAL A 49 -4.22 -6.72 1.99
CA VAL A 49 -3.76 -5.50 2.66
C VAL A 49 -3.15 -4.55 1.62
N LEU A 50 -3.64 -3.32 1.56
CA LEU A 50 -3.01 -2.21 0.84
C LEU A 50 -2.16 -1.39 1.79
N LEU A 51 -0.87 -1.24 1.47
CA LEU A 51 0.09 -0.43 2.20
C LEU A 51 0.47 0.80 1.37
N GLY A 52 0.50 1.97 2.01
CA GLY A 52 0.98 3.21 1.40
C GLY A 52 2.48 3.39 1.64
N CYS A 53 3.21 3.70 0.59
CA CYS A 53 4.59 4.18 0.67
C CYS A 53 4.67 5.52 -0.03
N TYR A 54 5.52 6.43 0.45
CA TYR A 54 5.88 7.59 -0.37
C TYR A 54 6.58 7.10 -1.64
N HIS A 55 6.36 7.83 -2.73
CA HIS A 55 6.94 7.47 -4.01
C HIS A 55 8.47 7.68 -3.97
N PRO A 56 9.30 6.72 -4.42
CA PRO A 56 10.76 6.84 -4.45
C PRO A 56 11.23 7.72 -5.62
N SER A 57 10.71 8.95 -5.73
CA SER A 57 11.22 9.96 -6.68
C SER A 57 12.46 10.64 -6.12
N GLN A 58 13.31 11.17 -7.01
CA GLN A 58 14.51 11.96 -6.63
C GLN A 58 14.16 13.08 -5.64
N GLN A 59 13.04 13.79 -5.85
CA GLN A 59 12.61 14.83 -4.92
C GLN A 59 12.40 14.29 -3.50
N ASN A 60 11.75 13.13 -3.33
CA ASN A 60 11.49 12.57 -2.00
C ASN A 60 12.74 11.97 -1.37
N THR A 61 13.62 11.36 -2.16
CA THR A 61 14.83 10.72 -1.65
C THR A 61 15.94 11.73 -1.35
N PHE A 62 16.14 12.74 -2.19
CA PHE A 62 17.16 13.77 -1.96
C PHE A 62 16.80 14.74 -0.83
N THR A 63 15.51 15.03 -0.62
CA THR A 63 15.07 15.87 0.51
C THR A 63 14.93 15.10 1.81
N GLY A 64 15.14 13.77 1.81
CA GLY A 64 14.97 12.91 2.99
C GLY A 64 13.50 12.65 3.38
N LYS A 65 12.53 13.13 2.60
CA LYS A 65 11.10 12.85 2.81
C LYS A 65 10.77 11.36 2.71
N LEU A 66 11.57 10.60 1.97
CA LEU A 66 11.60 9.13 2.00
C LEU A 66 13.05 8.66 2.15
N THR A 67 13.33 7.89 3.19
CA THR A 67 14.63 7.25 3.39
C THR A 67 14.60 5.79 2.91
N PRO A 68 15.76 5.18 2.59
CA PRO A 68 15.84 3.74 2.31
C PRO A 68 15.25 2.89 3.44
N ALA A 69 15.56 3.20 4.70
CA ALA A 69 15.03 2.48 5.87
C ALA A 69 13.49 2.50 5.95
N MET A 70 12.86 3.63 5.61
CA MET A 70 11.40 3.74 5.55
C MET A 70 10.81 2.89 4.43
N LEU A 71 11.46 2.85 3.27
CA LEU A 71 11.04 1.98 2.17
C LEU A 71 11.18 0.50 2.57
N ASP A 72 12.31 0.12 3.16
CA ASP A 72 12.59 -1.24 3.64
C ASP A 72 11.59 -1.69 4.72
N ASP A 73 11.15 -0.78 5.58
CA ASP A 73 10.11 -1.05 6.58
C ASP A 73 8.74 -1.34 5.93
N VAL A 74 8.31 -0.56 4.93
CA VAL A 74 7.06 -0.85 4.22
C VAL A 74 7.15 -2.18 3.46
N LEU A 75 8.26 -2.42 2.74
CA LEU A 75 8.46 -3.67 1.99
C LEU A 75 8.57 -4.88 2.93
N GLY A 76 9.23 -4.73 4.08
CA GLY A 76 9.31 -5.75 5.12
C GLY A 76 7.93 -6.12 5.66
N ARG A 77 7.11 -5.12 6.02
CA ARG A 77 5.73 -5.35 6.45
C ARG A 77 4.90 -6.06 5.37
N ALA A 78 5.05 -5.67 4.11
CA ALA A 78 4.38 -6.33 2.99
C ALA A 78 4.78 -7.81 2.85
N ALA A 79 6.08 -8.12 2.99
CA ALA A 79 6.58 -9.50 2.96
C ALA A 79 6.00 -10.33 4.11
N THR A 80 5.99 -9.81 5.35
CA THR A 80 5.37 -10.47 6.50
C THR A 80 3.89 -10.77 6.27
N ILE A 81 3.12 -9.81 5.76
CA ILE A 81 1.69 -10.01 5.46
C ILE A 81 1.50 -11.05 4.35
N ALA A 82 2.38 -11.03 3.35
CA ALA A 82 2.36 -11.99 2.26
C ALA A 82 2.83 -13.39 2.68
N GLY A 83 3.40 -13.55 3.88
CA GLY A 83 4.02 -14.79 4.35
C GLY A 83 5.26 -15.15 3.54
N LEU A 84 5.97 -14.15 3.01
CA LEU A 84 7.24 -14.34 2.33
C LEU A 84 8.35 -14.29 3.38
N SER A 85 9.18 -15.34 3.39
CA SER A 85 10.44 -15.33 4.13
C SER A 85 11.37 -14.31 3.48
N ARG A 86 12.01 -13.47 4.29
CA ARG A 86 12.93 -12.43 3.84
C ARG A 86 14.27 -13.03 3.40
#